data_AF-A0A4D7BMH9-F1
#
_entry.id   AF-A0A4D7BMH9-F1
#
_cell.length_a   1.000
_cell.length_b   1.000
_cell.length_c   1.000
_cell.angle_alpha   90.00
_cell.angle_beta   90.00
_cell.angle_gamma   90.00
#
_symmetry.space_group_name_H-M   'P 1'
#
loop_
_entity.id
_entity.type
_entity.pdbx_description
1 polymer ?
#
loop_
_entity_poly.entity_id
_entity_poly.type
_entity_poly.pdbx_seq_one_letter_code
_entity_poly.pdbx_strand_id
1 'polypeptide(L)'
;MRLGLWTLEHWQPPAGQPRPVLDSNLSFWTTVGSFAVPLLILAQLVLWLDRRGLPVPAFIGWSLAAWLTVAALVIEPSGFPVGVAAAGCLIVGSDRQGR
;
A
#
# COMPACT_ATOMS: atom_id res chain seq x y z
N MET A 1 3.92 -33.74 7.16
CA MET A 1 3.57 -32.31 7.21
C MET A 1 3.35 -31.83 5.77
N ARG A 2 2.15 -31.36 5.43
CA ARG A 2 1.86 -30.85 4.10
C ARG A 2 2.34 -29.40 4.04
N LEU A 3 3.35 -29.11 3.21
CA LEU A 3 3.78 -27.75 2.87
C LEU A 3 2.74 -27.14 1.92
N GLY A 4 1.52 -26.93 2.42
CA GLY A 4 0.51 -26.17 1.71
C GLY A 4 0.92 -24.70 1.71
N LEU A 5 1.01 -24.08 0.53
CA LEU A 5 1.09 -22.63 0.47
C LEU A 5 -0.23 -22.09 1.01
N TRP A 6 -0.19 -21.37 2.13
CA TRP A 6 -1.38 -20.83 2.82
C TRP A 6 -2.34 -20.15 1.84
N THR A 7 -1.81 -19.43 0.85
CA THR A 7 -2.56 -18.80 -0.24
C THR A 7 -3.36 -19.81 -1.07
N LEU A 8 -2.77 -20.92 -1.50
CA LEU A 8 -3.49 -21.93 -2.29
C LEU A 8 -4.60 -22.64 -1.51
N GLU A 9 -4.49 -22.69 -0.18
CA GLU A 9 -5.48 -23.34 0.67
C GLU A 9 -6.61 -22.39 1.14
N HIS A 10 -6.33 -21.09 1.25
CA HIS A 10 -7.26 -20.10 1.81
C HIS A 10 -7.79 -19.10 0.78
N TRP A 11 -7.27 -19.12 -0.45
CA TRP A 11 -7.77 -18.30 -1.54
C TRP A 11 -9.05 -18.87 -2.11
N GLN A 12 -10.17 -18.25 -1.76
CA GLN A 12 -11.45 -18.54 -2.39
C GLN A 12 -11.81 -17.45 -3.42
N PRO A 13 -12.36 -17.83 -4.59
CA PRO A 13 -12.93 -16.86 -5.52
C PRO A 13 -13.95 -15.96 -4.79
N PRO A 14 -14.13 -14.69 -5.20
CA PRO A 14 -15.07 -13.77 -4.56
C PRO A 14 -16.48 -14.36 -4.42
N ALA A 15 -16.93 -15.16 -5.39
CA ALA A 15 -18.24 -15.83 -5.36
C ALA A 15 -18.43 -16.82 -4.19
N GLY A 16 -17.35 -17.32 -3.58
CA GLY A 16 -17.39 -18.25 -2.45
C GLY A 16 -17.19 -17.60 -1.08
N GLN A 17 -16.93 -16.29 -1.02
CA GLN A 17 -16.59 -15.62 0.23
C GLN A 17 -17.82 -15.13 1.02
N PRO A 18 -17.75 -15.09 2.36
CA PRO A 18 -18.82 -14.52 3.18
C PRO A 18 -19.10 -13.06 2.81
N ARG A 19 -20.38 -12.67 2.74
CA ARG A 19 -20.80 -11.29 2.40
C ARG A 19 -20.06 -10.19 3.19
N PRO A 20 -19.86 -10.29 4.52
CA PRO A 20 -19.11 -9.26 5.26
C PRO A 20 -17.67 -9.05 4.79
N VAL A 21 -17.02 -10.09 4.27
CA VAL A 21 -15.65 -10.02 3.72
C VAL A 21 -15.66 -9.34 2.35
N LEU A 22 -16.71 -9.54 1.57
CA LEU A 22 -16.92 -8.88 0.29
C LEU A 22 -17.27 -7.40 0.48
N ASP A 23 -18.19 -7.10 1.40
CA ASP A 23 -18.65 -5.74 1.70
C ASP A 23 -17.51 -4.86 2.26
N SER A 24 -16.53 -5.48 2.94
CA SER A 24 -15.35 -4.79 3.48
C SER A 24 -14.21 -4.62 2.47
N ASN A 25 -14.35 -5.13 1.23
CA ASN A 25 -13.27 -5.24 0.23
C ASN A 25 -12.00 -5.97 0.73
N LEU A 26 -12.03 -6.62 1.89
CA LEU A 26 -10.88 -7.32 2.47
C LEU A 26 -10.37 -8.41 1.54
N SER A 27 -11.29 -9.02 0.80
CA SER A 27 -11.02 -9.98 -0.27
C SER A 27 -10.04 -9.45 -1.31
N PHE A 28 -10.19 -8.20 -1.75
CA PHE A 28 -9.32 -7.55 -2.72
C PHE A 28 -7.95 -7.21 -2.12
N TRP A 29 -7.93 -6.68 -0.90
CA TRP A 29 -6.69 -6.24 -0.24
C TRP A 29 -5.74 -7.36 0.14
N THR A 30 -6.25 -8.58 0.29
CA THR A 30 -5.43 -9.78 0.53
C THR A 30 -4.90 -10.41 -0.76
N THR A 31 -5.18 -9.82 -1.93
CA THR A 31 -4.74 -10.33 -3.22
C THR A 31 -3.36 -9.86 -3.66
N VAL A 32 -2.72 -10.65 -4.53
CA VAL A 32 -1.55 -10.20 -5.31
C VAL A 32 -1.89 -9.02 -6.24
N GLY A 33 -3.16 -8.93 -6.67
CA GLY A 33 -3.66 -7.79 -7.44
C GLY A 33 -3.83 -6.50 -6.62
N SER A 34 -3.74 -6.59 -5.29
CA SER A 34 -3.66 -5.40 -4.43
C SER A 34 -2.35 -4.66 -4.68
N PHE A 35 -2.37 -3.34 -4.48
CA PHE A 35 -1.18 -2.51 -4.62
C PHE A 35 -0.18 -2.64 -3.45
N ALA A 36 -0.38 -3.61 -2.54
CA ALA A 36 0.45 -3.77 -1.34
C ALA A 36 1.91 -4.09 -1.67
N VAL A 37 2.16 -5.08 -2.54
CA VAL A 37 3.53 -5.50 -2.90
C VAL A 37 4.31 -4.38 -3.60
N PRO A 38 3.77 -3.70 -4.63
CA PRO A 38 4.44 -2.53 -5.23
C PRO A 38 4.76 -1.41 -4.22
N LEU A 39 3.85 -1.13 -3.29
CA LEU A 39 4.08 -0.11 -2.25
C LEU A 39 5.19 -0.51 -1.26
N LEU A 40 5.30 -1.80 -0.91
CA LEU A 40 6.41 -2.30 -0.08
C LEU A 40 7.76 -2.17 -0.79
N ILE A 41 7.80 -2.44 -2.11
CA ILE A 41 9.01 -2.25 -2.91
C ILE A 41 9.40 -0.77 -2.95
N LEU A 42 8.43 0.13 -3.14
CA LEU A 42 8.66 1.57 -3.10
C LEU A 42 9.18 2.03 -1.73
N ALA A 43 8.59 1.53 -0.64
CA ALA A 43 9.06 1.81 0.71
C ALA A 43 10.52 1.34 0.91
N GLN A 44 10.87 0.15 0.42
CA GLN A 44 12.24 -0.35 0.47
C GLN A 44 13.20 0.54 -0.35
N LEU A 45 12.78 1.03 -1.52
CA LEU A 45 13.56 1.95 -2.33
C LEU A 45 13.81 3.28 -1.59
N VAL A 46 12.78 3.85 -0.96
CA VAL A 46 12.89 5.06 -0.14
C VAL A 46 13.89 4.86 1.00
N LEU A 47 13.78 3.75 1.74
CA LEU A 47 14.71 3.42 2.82
C LEU A 47 16.14 3.17 2.32
N TRP A 48 16.27 2.60 1.12
CA TRP A 48 17.58 2.38 0.51
C TRP A 48 18.25 3.70 0.11
N LEU A 49 17.50 4.66 -0.43
CA LEU A 49 17.99 6.01 -0.73
C LEU A 49 18.46 6.73 0.54
N ASP A 50 17.61 6.72 1.57
CA ASP A 50 17.89 7.34 2.86
C ASP A 50 19.16 6.78 3.51
N ARG A 51 19.31 5.44 3.55
CA ARG A 51 20.52 4.77 4.07
C ARG A 51 21.81 5.11 3.31
N ARG A 52 21.71 5.60 2.07
CA ARG A 52 22.85 6.01 1.25
C ARG A 52 23.08 7.52 1.26
N GLY A 53 22.30 8.28 2.03
CA GLY A 53 22.34 9.74 2.02
C GLY A 53 21.91 10.33 0.67
N LEU A 54 21.16 9.58 -0.13
CA LEU A 54 20.59 10.07 -1.38
C LEU A 54 19.22 10.70 -1.10
N PRO A 55 18.94 11.91 -1.63
CA PRO A 55 17.68 12.58 -1.38
C PRO A 55 16.53 11.81 -2.01
N VAL A 56 15.43 11.67 -1.27
CA VAL A 56 14.19 11.14 -1.84
C VAL A 56 13.52 12.25 -2.67
N PRO A 57 13.24 12.03 -3.97
CA PRO A 57 12.61 13.06 -4.79
C PRO A 57 11.22 13.44 -4.27
N ALA A 58 10.99 14.75 -4.05
CA ALA A 58 9.76 15.27 -3.46
C ALA A 58 8.49 14.89 -4.25
N PHE A 59 8.60 14.73 -5.58
CA PHE A 59 7.46 14.34 -6.41
C PHE A 59 6.90 12.97 -6.03
N ILE A 60 7.68 12.06 -5.43
CA ILE A 60 7.21 10.74 -5.00
C ILE A 60 6.16 10.91 -3.89
N GLY A 61 6.47 11.70 -2.86
CA GLY A 61 5.55 11.96 -1.74
C GLY A 61 4.26 12.61 -2.21
N TRP A 62 4.34 13.66 -3.03
CA TRP A 62 3.16 14.38 -3.53
C TRP A 62 2.32 13.56 -4.51
N SER A 63 2.95 12.78 -5.40
CA SER A 63 2.21 11.91 -6.32
C SER A 63 1.45 10.81 -5.59
N LEU A 64 2.09 10.21 -4.57
CA LEU A 64 1.42 9.24 -3.69
C LEU A 64 0.29 9.89 -2.91
N ALA A 65 0.51 11.05 -2.31
CA ALA A 65 -0.53 11.76 -1.55
C ALA A 65 -1.75 12.04 -2.42
N ALA A 66 -1.56 12.58 -3.62
CA ALA A 66 -2.65 12.87 -4.55
C ALA A 66 -3.40 11.59 -4.95
N TRP A 67 -2.68 10.56 -5.39
CA TRP A 67 -3.29 9.30 -5.84
C TRP A 67 -4.03 8.57 -4.72
N LEU A 68 -3.40 8.41 -3.56
CA LEU A 68 -3.97 7.70 -2.42
C LEU A 68 -5.16 8.45 -1.84
N THR A 69 -5.18 9.79 -1.92
CA THR A 69 -6.34 10.59 -1.51
C THR A 69 -7.52 10.35 -2.46
N VAL A 70 -7.30 10.40 -3.77
CA VAL A 70 -8.35 10.09 -4.76
C VAL A 70 -8.88 8.67 -4.54
N ALA A 71 -7.98 7.70 -4.37
CA ALA A 71 -8.36 6.32 -4.16
C ALA A 71 -9.11 6.09 -2.85
N ALA A 72 -8.73 6.78 -1.76
CA ALA A 72 -9.43 6.72 -0.48
C ALA A 72 -10.87 7.26 -0.57
N LEU A 73 -11.10 8.30 -1.37
CA LEU A 73 -12.42 8.91 -1.55
C LEU A 73 -13.34 8.12 -2.50
N VAL A 74 -12.76 7.40 -3.46
CA VAL A 74 -13.53 6.66 -4.49
C VAL A 74 -13.82 5.22 -4.07
N ILE A 75 -12.93 4.61 -3.28
CA ILE A 75 -12.99 3.19 -2.93
C ILE A 75 -13.19 3.08 -1.42
N GLU A 76 -14.44 2.93 -0.99
CA GLU A 76 -14.79 2.70 0.42
C GLU A 76 -15.55 1.38 0.57
N PRO A 77 -15.25 0.57 1.61
CA PRO A 77 -14.13 0.70 2.55
C PRO A 77 -12.78 0.26 1.93
N SER A 78 -11.66 0.90 2.31
CA SER A 78 -10.32 0.60 1.78
C SER A 78 -9.16 0.88 2.76
N GLY A 79 -7.97 0.38 2.40
CA GLY A 79 -6.71 0.66 3.11
C GLY A 79 -6.02 1.97 2.69
N PHE A 80 -6.54 2.70 1.70
CA PHE A 80 -5.90 3.90 1.16
C PHE A 80 -5.73 5.06 2.17
N PRO A 81 -6.62 5.29 3.15
CA PRO A 81 -6.41 6.33 4.16
C PRO A 81 -5.09 6.20 4.94
N VAL A 82 -4.65 4.96 5.23
CA VAL A 82 -3.34 4.72 5.87
C VAL A 82 -2.19 5.12 4.94
N GLY A 83 -2.35 4.88 3.64
CA GLY A 83 -1.41 5.31 2.62
C GLY A 83 -1.26 6.83 2.54
N VAL A 84 -2.36 7.58 2.71
CA VAL A 84 -2.31 9.07 2.75
C VAL A 84 -1.46 9.55 3.93
N ALA A 85 -1.63 8.96 5.12
CA ALA A 85 -0.79 9.28 6.27
C ALA A 85 0.70 8.97 6.01
N ALA A 86 0.98 7.83 5.39
CA ALA A 86 2.36 7.45 5.01
C ALA A 86 2.96 8.42 3.98
N ALA A 87 2.19 8.88 2.99
CA ALA A 87 2.62 9.89 2.03
C ALA A 87 2.93 11.23 2.71
N GLY A 88 2.13 11.65 3.69
CA GLY A 88 2.40 12.83 4.51
C GLY A 88 3.73 12.72 5.25
N CYS A 89 4.02 11.57 5.88
CA CYS A 89 5.31 11.31 6.51
C CYS A 89 6.46 11.39 5.50
N LEU A 90 6.28 10.87 4.28
CA LEU A 90 7.30 10.91 3.24
C LEU A 90 7.60 12.34 2.79
N ILE A 91 6.56 13.16 2.58
CA ILE A 91 6.72 14.58 2.21
C ILE A 91 7.52 15.31 3.28
N VAL A 92 7.11 15.20 4.55
CA VAL A 92 7.80 15.84 5.68
C VAL A 92 9.23 15.33 5.83
N GLY A 93 9.46 14.03 5.62
CA GLY A 93 10.80 13.44 5.64
C GLY A 93 11.70 13.99 4.54
N SER A 94 11.21 14.05 3.30
CA SER A 94 11.96 14.58 2.15
C SER A 94 12.29 16.07 2.30
N ASP A 95 11.37 16.87 2.84
CA ASP A 95 11.60 18.30 3.11
C ASP A 95 12.69 18.51 4.16
N ARG A 96 12.78 17.62 5.16
CA ARG A 96 13.81 17.67 6.20
C ARG A 96 15.19 17.26 5.69
N GLN A 97 15.27 16.38 4.68
CA GLN A 97 16.54 15.99 4.06
C GLN A 97 17.15 17.11 3.21
N GLY A 98 16.31 17.99 2.65
CA GLY A 98 16.76 19.11 1.80
C GLY A 98 17.16 20.38 2.55
N ARG A 99 17.03 20.41 3.88
CA ARG A 99 17.46 21.52 4.75
C ARG A 99 18.83 21.24 5.34
#